data_AF-A0A2V8RIV8-F1
#
_entry.id   AF-A0A2V8RIV8-F1
#
_cell.length_a   1.000
_cell.length_b   1.000
_cell.length_c   1.000
_cell.angle_alpha   90.00
_cell.angle_beta   90.00
_cell.angle_gamma   90.00
#
_symmetry.space_group_name_H-M   'P 1'
#
loop_
_entity.id
_entity.type
_entity.pdbx_description
1 polymer ?
#
loop_
_entity_poly.entity_id
_entity_poly.type
_entity_poly.pdbx_seq_one_letter_code
_entity_poly.pdbx_strand_id
1 'polypeptide(L)'
;DGPIAAHNLLRAHLTDNLGIARTSVSYRQDGRGEQPTARQVDYEAANTSSVGEAEITNWYGYCDTLYYQMFARAADPSTSDEEAKRFQKECKEDGVPPQALQKMEHVRANRQNGYGSPEMAIMRFNQGMTIFPMLPEAGKQNFVEDYVSGFFGPEKTERFAPRSHVPDDQDWQASVENQMIAGGRMPIIDGTQDDVQHLTSHLQDARQTLTPTAQDMQGGQPDPNSLGQSAQYAQIMVQHCEAHIARLKNDPGRKQQAKLFEDELAQLADFNQQIWRALRSAQRDIRIQQEQQAQATALSALDQAKVDSVRTGTATAAAKAQSQIENQRAKTIQTLNLKSLKQGHDMGLDRIQTGHEIQMDRMKTQAATQTPEETLP
;
A
#
# COMPACT_ATOMS: atom_id res chain seq x y z
N ASP A 1 -53.80 32.17 0.30
CA ASP A 1 -54.07 32.82 1.61
C ASP A 1 -54.62 31.93 2.72
N GLY A 2 -55.33 30.83 2.41
CA GLY A 2 -55.88 29.91 3.42
C GLY A 2 -54.89 29.33 4.45
N PRO A 3 -53.67 28.91 4.06
CA PRO A 3 -52.68 28.40 5.01
C PRO A 3 -52.15 29.46 5.98
N ILE A 4 -51.97 30.70 5.51
CA ILE A 4 -51.54 31.83 6.34
C ILE A 4 -52.66 32.24 7.29
N ALA A 5 -53.91 32.24 6.83
CA ALA A 5 -55.08 32.48 7.68
C ALA A 5 -55.25 31.39 8.75
N ALA A 6 -55.08 30.11 8.40
CA ALA A 6 -55.14 29.00 9.34
C ALA A 6 -53.97 29.05 10.35
N HIS A 7 -52.76 29.39 9.91
CA HIS A 7 -51.61 29.62 10.79
C HIS A 7 -51.88 30.75 11.79
N ASN A 8 -52.43 31.87 11.34
CA ASN A 8 -52.76 33.01 12.20
C ASN A 8 -53.89 32.67 13.18
N LEU A 9 -54.87 31.88 12.75
CA LEU A 9 -56.01 31.48 13.57
C LEU A 9 -55.60 30.43 14.63
N LEU A 10 -54.74 29.48 14.27
CA LEU A 10 -54.15 28.53 15.23
C LEU A 10 -53.26 29.27 16.24
N ARG A 11 -52.44 30.22 15.78
CA ARG A 11 -51.63 31.07 16.66
C ARG A 11 -52.48 31.87 17.64
N ALA A 12 -53.59 32.46 17.17
CA ALA A 12 -54.53 33.17 18.03
C ALA A 12 -55.21 32.23 19.04
N HIS A 13 -55.69 31.06 18.59
CA HIS A 13 -56.33 30.09 19.47
C HIS A 13 -55.41 29.53 20.55
N LEU A 14 -54.13 29.34 20.26
CA LEU A 14 -53.16 28.86 21.24
C LEU A 14 -52.80 29.97 22.23
N THR A 15 -52.67 31.20 21.77
CA THR A 15 -52.47 32.39 22.61
C THR A 15 -53.61 32.55 23.62
N ASP A 16 -54.86 32.31 23.19
CA ASP A 16 -56.05 32.54 23.99
C ASP A 16 -56.44 31.34 24.89
N ASN A 17 -56.23 30.09 24.44
CA ASN A 17 -56.69 28.90 25.16
C ASN A 17 -55.62 28.23 26.04
N LEU A 18 -54.34 28.35 25.70
CA LEU A 18 -53.29 27.72 26.50
C LEU A 18 -52.91 28.56 27.72
N GLY A 19 -53.57 29.70 27.91
CA GLY A 19 -53.33 30.57 29.05
C GLY A 19 -51.85 30.87 29.10
N ILE A 20 -51.33 31.59 28.09
CA ILE A 20 -50.03 32.24 28.18
C ILE A 20 -49.95 32.72 29.60
N ALA A 21 -49.05 32.12 30.39
CA ALA A 21 -48.65 32.71 31.64
C ALA A 21 -48.12 34.05 31.19
N ARG A 22 -48.99 35.08 31.22
CA ARG A 22 -48.56 36.46 31.10
C ARG A 22 -47.43 36.48 32.08
N THR A 23 -46.25 36.76 31.59
CA THR A 23 -45.08 37.01 32.42
C THR A 23 -45.41 38.29 33.18
N SER A 24 -46.36 38.24 34.12
CA SER A 24 -46.17 38.92 35.36
C SER A 24 -45.00 38.18 35.97
N VAL A 25 -43.80 38.59 35.59
CA VAL A 25 -42.77 38.72 36.63
C VAL A 25 -43.52 39.36 37.79
N SER A 26 -43.60 38.66 38.90
CA SER A 26 -44.38 39.06 40.07
C SER A 26 -43.72 40.28 40.72
N TYR A 27 -43.49 41.36 39.97
CA TYR A 27 -43.37 42.67 40.55
C TYR A 27 -44.78 43.05 40.98
N ARG A 28 -45.07 42.81 42.27
CA ARG A 28 -46.14 43.57 42.92
C ARG A 28 -45.90 45.04 42.61
N GLN A 29 -46.92 45.69 42.07
CA GLN A 29 -46.94 47.08 41.58
C GLN A 29 -46.80 48.13 42.72
N ASP A 30 -46.12 47.79 43.81
CA ASP A 30 -45.99 48.59 45.04
C ASP A 30 -44.53 48.84 45.46
N GLY A 31 -43.53 48.26 44.77
CA GLY A 31 -42.11 48.60 44.95
C GLY A 31 -41.50 48.25 46.31
N ARG A 32 -42.10 47.35 47.11
CA ARG A 32 -41.62 46.98 48.46
C ARG A 32 -41.69 45.48 48.77
N GLY A 33 -41.33 44.62 47.83
CA GLY A 33 -41.14 43.18 48.05
C GLY A 33 -39.66 42.79 48.05
N GLU A 34 -39.30 41.78 48.86
CA GLU A 34 -37.98 41.11 48.81
C GLU A 34 -37.68 40.68 47.36
N GLN A 35 -36.47 40.98 46.87
CA GLN A 35 -36.08 40.57 45.52
C GLN A 35 -36.09 39.03 45.44
N PRO A 36 -36.60 38.45 44.34
CA PRO A 36 -36.67 37.01 44.20
C PRO A 36 -35.25 36.42 44.32
N THR A 37 -35.13 35.39 45.15
CA THR A 37 -33.84 34.71 45.34
C THR A 37 -33.43 34.01 44.04
N ALA A 38 -32.13 33.84 43.79
CA ALA A 38 -31.63 33.17 42.58
C ALA A 38 -32.31 31.81 42.35
N ARG A 39 -32.53 31.03 43.42
CA ARG A 39 -33.22 29.74 43.36
C ARG A 39 -34.70 29.86 42.96
N GLN A 40 -35.38 30.94 43.36
CA GLN A 40 -36.77 31.19 42.97
C GLN A 40 -36.86 31.58 41.49
N VAL A 41 -35.96 32.43 41.02
CA VAL A 41 -35.87 32.80 39.59
C VAL A 41 -35.54 31.57 38.74
N ASP A 42 -34.62 30.71 39.18
CA ASP A 42 -34.28 29.46 38.48
C ASP A 42 -35.47 28.48 38.42
N TYR A 43 -36.24 28.37 39.51
CA TYR A 43 -37.43 27.52 39.55
C TYR A 43 -38.56 28.07 38.67
N GLU A 44 -38.78 29.39 38.70
CA GLU A 44 -39.77 30.06 37.84
C GLU A 44 -39.38 29.95 36.36
N ALA A 45 -38.10 30.10 36.03
CA ALA A 45 -37.56 29.89 34.69
C ALA A 45 -37.72 28.42 34.24
N ALA A 46 -37.38 27.45 35.09
CA ALA A 46 -37.57 26.03 34.81
C ALA A 46 -39.05 25.68 34.55
N ASN A 47 -39.95 26.18 35.41
CA ASN A 47 -41.37 25.91 35.33
C ASN A 47 -41.99 26.54 34.08
N THR A 48 -41.71 27.82 33.82
CA THR A 48 -42.16 28.53 32.61
C THR A 48 -41.67 27.83 31.35
N SER A 49 -40.44 27.31 31.40
CA SER A 49 -39.86 26.65 30.26
C SER A 49 -40.40 25.26 29.99
N SER A 50 -40.74 24.49 31.03
CA SER A 50 -41.43 23.20 30.87
C SER A 50 -42.81 23.37 30.24
N VAL A 51 -43.51 24.46 30.59
CA VAL A 51 -44.79 24.83 29.98
C VAL A 51 -44.57 25.22 28.51
N GLY A 52 -43.57 26.07 28.22
CA GLY A 52 -43.21 26.42 26.85
C GLY A 52 -42.81 25.23 25.97
N GLU A 53 -42.11 24.22 26.51
CA GLU A 53 -41.74 23.01 25.75
C GLU A 53 -42.95 22.14 25.41
N ALA A 54 -43.86 21.93 26.36
CA ALA A 54 -45.11 21.21 26.11
C ALA A 54 -45.95 21.94 25.05
N GLU A 55 -45.99 23.27 25.10
CA GLU A 55 -46.69 24.11 24.12
C GLU A 55 -46.05 24.05 22.73
N ILE A 56 -44.72 24.11 22.64
CA ILE A 56 -43.98 23.97 21.39
C ILE A 56 -44.17 22.57 20.80
N THR A 57 -44.17 21.53 21.64
CA THR A 57 -44.41 20.15 21.22
C THR A 57 -45.84 19.98 20.69
N ASN A 58 -46.84 20.55 21.37
CA ASN A 58 -48.22 20.54 20.92
C ASN A 58 -48.39 21.35 19.62
N TRP A 59 -47.78 22.53 19.53
CA TRP A 59 -47.76 23.37 18.33
C TRP A 59 -47.17 22.60 17.14
N TYR A 60 -46.00 21.99 17.31
CA TYR A 60 -45.40 21.18 16.26
C TYR A 60 -46.22 19.93 15.95
N GLY A 61 -46.91 19.32 16.92
CA GLY A 61 -47.85 18.24 16.65
C GLY A 61 -49.03 18.67 15.76
N TYR A 62 -49.55 19.88 15.98
CA TYR A 62 -50.56 20.47 15.09
C TYR A 62 -49.99 20.85 13.73
N CYS A 63 -48.77 21.40 13.67
CA CYS A 63 -48.08 21.70 12.42
C CYS A 63 -47.77 20.43 11.63
N ASP A 64 -47.37 19.34 12.28
CA ASP A 64 -47.12 18.04 11.65
C ASP A 64 -48.42 17.54 11.00
N THR A 65 -49.55 17.63 11.71
CA THR A 65 -50.87 17.27 11.18
C THR A 65 -51.26 18.16 9.98
N LEU A 66 -51.03 19.47 10.09
CA LEU A 66 -51.33 20.42 9.02
C LEU A 66 -50.47 20.15 7.77
N TYR A 67 -49.16 19.98 7.96
CA TYR A 67 -48.23 19.71 6.87
C TYR A 67 -48.45 18.34 6.25
N TYR A 68 -48.85 17.34 7.04
CA TYR A 68 -49.31 16.06 6.50
C TYR A 68 -50.49 16.26 5.55
N GLN A 69 -51.51 17.03 5.95
CA GLN A 69 -52.67 17.31 5.11
C GLN A 69 -52.32 18.14 3.87
N MET A 70 -51.42 19.13 4.01
CA MET A 70 -50.94 19.93 2.89
C MET A 70 -50.18 19.07 1.89
N PHE A 71 -49.26 18.23 2.37
CA PHE A 71 -48.52 17.30 1.53
C PHE A 71 -49.44 16.29 0.85
N ALA A 72 -50.38 15.67 1.58
CA ALA A 72 -51.28 14.68 1.01
C ALA A 72 -52.10 15.24 -0.16
N ARG A 73 -52.50 16.52 -0.08
CA ARG A 73 -53.17 17.24 -1.18
C ARG A 73 -52.22 17.62 -2.31
N ALA A 74 -50.98 18.01 -1.98
CA ALA A 74 -49.96 18.35 -2.96
C ALA A 74 -49.47 17.12 -3.74
N ALA A 75 -49.43 15.95 -3.10
CA ALA A 75 -48.97 14.69 -3.67
C ALA A 75 -50.07 13.88 -4.38
N ASP A 76 -51.33 14.29 -4.29
CA ASP A 76 -52.45 13.65 -4.97
C ASP A 76 -52.29 13.77 -6.51
N PRO A 77 -52.14 12.66 -7.25
CA PRO A 77 -52.00 12.69 -8.71
C PRO A 77 -53.23 13.24 -9.44
N SER A 78 -54.38 13.24 -8.77
CA SER A 78 -55.66 13.71 -9.32
C SER A 78 -55.97 15.18 -8.99
N THR A 79 -55.04 15.87 -8.33
CA THR A 79 -55.23 17.27 -7.92
C THR A 79 -55.47 18.20 -9.11
N SER A 80 -56.48 19.06 -8.97
CA SER A 80 -56.76 20.15 -9.92
C SER A 80 -55.93 21.41 -9.64
N ASP A 81 -55.18 21.43 -8.53
CA ASP A 81 -54.41 22.60 -8.09
C ASP A 81 -53.09 22.73 -8.88
N GLU A 82 -52.88 23.89 -9.50
CA GLU A 82 -51.69 24.19 -10.30
C GLU A 82 -50.42 24.24 -9.45
N GLU A 83 -50.51 24.64 -8.19
CA GLU A 83 -49.37 24.68 -7.27
C GLU A 83 -48.93 23.26 -6.88
N ALA A 84 -49.88 22.36 -6.68
CA ALA A 84 -49.62 20.95 -6.44
C ALA A 84 -49.00 20.24 -7.67
N LYS A 85 -49.50 20.54 -8.88
CA LYS A 85 -48.90 20.03 -10.13
C LYS A 85 -47.47 20.52 -10.31
N ARG A 86 -47.21 21.79 -9.97
CA ARG A 86 -45.86 22.37 -10.01
C ARG A 86 -44.93 21.66 -9.03
N PHE A 87 -45.36 21.44 -7.79
CA PHE A 87 -44.63 20.68 -6.79
C PHE A 87 -44.28 19.26 -7.28
N GLN A 88 -45.26 18.52 -7.81
CA GLN A 88 -45.02 17.17 -8.35
C GLN A 88 -44.02 17.16 -9.51
N LYS A 89 -44.07 18.20 -10.36
CA LYS A 89 -43.13 18.38 -11.47
C LYS A 89 -41.71 18.63 -10.95
N GLU A 90 -41.54 19.55 -10.00
CA GLU A 90 -40.24 19.86 -9.38
C GLU A 90 -39.65 18.63 -8.70
N CYS A 91 -40.44 17.88 -7.91
CA CYS A 91 -39.98 16.62 -7.33
C CYS A 91 -39.51 15.60 -8.38
N LYS A 92 -40.19 15.52 -9.53
CA LYS A 92 -39.79 14.63 -10.62
C LYS A 92 -38.49 15.09 -11.30
N GLU A 93 -38.30 16.39 -11.46
CA GLU A 93 -37.07 16.99 -12.00
C GLU A 93 -35.88 16.74 -11.05
N ASP A 94 -36.11 16.76 -9.75
CA ASP A 94 -35.13 16.41 -8.70
C ASP A 94 -34.92 14.90 -8.52
N GLY A 95 -35.54 14.06 -9.36
CA GLY A 95 -35.34 12.61 -9.38
C GLY A 95 -36.12 11.84 -8.32
N VAL A 96 -37.10 12.45 -7.65
CA VAL A 96 -37.97 11.76 -6.67
C VAL A 96 -38.95 10.85 -7.42
N PRO A 97 -38.99 9.53 -7.12
CA PRO A 97 -39.90 8.62 -7.80
C PRO A 97 -41.36 8.92 -7.42
N PRO A 98 -42.31 8.92 -8.39
CA PRO A 98 -43.72 9.23 -8.11
C PRO A 98 -44.38 8.34 -7.05
N GLN A 99 -43.89 7.10 -6.91
CA GLN A 99 -44.36 6.17 -5.89
C GLN A 99 -44.00 6.62 -4.47
N ALA A 100 -42.90 7.37 -4.29
CA ALA A 100 -42.49 7.91 -2.99
C ALA A 100 -43.40 9.04 -2.51
N LEU A 101 -43.96 9.83 -3.45
CA LEU A 101 -44.96 10.85 -3.12
C LEU A 101 -46.26 10.23 -2.58
N GLN A 102 -46.63 9.04 -3.06
CA GLN A 102 -47.85 8.35 -2.62
C GLN A 102 -47.67 7.51 -1.36
N LYS A 103 -46.47 7.00 -1.12
CA LYS A 103 -46.14 6.09 0.00
C LYS A 103 -45.28 6.77 1.05
N MET A 104 -45.66 7.96 1.47
CA MET A 104 -44.91 8.65 2.50
C MET A 104 -45.28 8.14 3.89
N GLU A 105 -44.25 7.84 4.68
CA GLU A 105 -44.37 7.32 6.04
C GLU A 105 -44.76 8.41 7.07
N HIS A 106 -44.15 9.61 7.00
CA HIS A 106 -44.47 10.71 7.92
C HIS A 106 -44.06 12.09 7.35
N VAL A 107 -44.89 13.11 7.59
CA VAL A 107 -44.53 14.54 7.43
C VAL A 107 -44.27 15.12 8.80
N ARG A 108 -43.17 15.85 8.95
CA ARG A 108 -42.91 16.64 10.16
C ARG A 108 -42.55 18.06 9.77
N ALA A 109 -43.01 19.00 10.58
CA ALA A 109 -42.54 20.38 10.56
C ALA A 109 -41.05 20.42 10.86
N ASN A 110 -40.33 21.29 10.14
CA ASN A 110 -38.94 21.55 10.45
C ASN A 110 -38.87 22.17 11.85
N ARG A 111 -38.33 21.40 12.79
CA ARG A 111 -38.01 21.87 14.14
C ARG A 111 -36.58 22.37 14.03
N GLN A 112 -36.39 23.69 13.96
CA GLN A 112 -35.05 24.24 14.11
C GLN A 112 -34.51 23.71 15.45
N ASN A 113 -33.33 23.07 15.41
CA ASN A 113 -32.62 22.65 16.61
C ASN A 113 -32.45 23.88 17.51
N GLY A 114 -33.28 23.96 18.55
CA GLY A 114 -33.46 25.18 19.32
C GLY A 114 -34.86 25.20 19.89
N TYR A 115 -35.01 24.58 21.06
CA TYR A 115 -36.24 24.55 21.85
C TYR A 115 -36.70 25.97 22.24
N GLY A 116 -37.30 26.71 21.31
CA GLY A 116 -38.13 27.91 21.52
C GLY A 116 -37.53 29.15 22.18
N SER A 117 -36.61 29.03 23.13
CA SER A 117 -35.87 30.14 23.72
C SER A 117 -34.38 29.77 23.87
N PRO A 118 -33.47 30.67 23.48
CA PRO A 118 -32.03 30.53 23.77
C PRO A 118 -31.78 30.23 25.26
N GLU A 119 -32.54 30.84 26.17
CA GLU A 119 -32.47 30.61 27.62
C GLU A 119 -32.69 29.14 28.00
N MET A 120 -33.55 28.42 27.29
CA MET A 120 -33.78 27.00 27.55
C MET A 120 -32.67 26.09 27.06
N ALA A 121 -32.07 26.44 25.91
CA ALA A 121 -30.86 25.78 25.46
C ALA A 121 -29.75 25.94 26.53
N ILE A 122 -29.57 27.15 27.07
CA ILE A 122 -28.59 27.44 28.14
C ILE A 122 -28.84 26.59 29.37
N MET A 123 -30.10 26.52 29.85
CA MET A 123 -30.43 25.74 31.04
C MET A 123 -30.14 24.25 30.86
N ARG A 124 -30.45 23.69 29.69
CA ARG A 124 -30.15 22.29 29.36
C ARG A 124 -28.66 22.04 29.21
N PHE A 125 -27.91 22.96 28.60
CA PHE A 125 -26.45 22.86 28.56
C PHE A 125 -25.85 22.88 29.97
N ASN A 126 -26.31 23.77 30.84
CA ASN A 126 -25.86 23.82 32.23
C ASN A 126 -26.16 22.52 32.99
N GLN A 127 -27.31 21.89 32.73
CA GLN A 127 -27.61 20.55 33.28
C GLN A 127 -26.73 19.46 32.66
N GLY A 128 -26.52 19.49 31.34
CA GLY A 128 -25.68 18.56 30.59
C GLY A 128 -24.19 18.66 30.91
N MET A 129 -23.70 19.81 31.38
CA MET A 129 -22.31 19.98 31.84
C MET A 129 -21.93 19.01 32.97
N THR A 130 -22.91 18.52 33.73
CA THR A 130 -22.67 17.52 34.79
C THR A 130 -22.29 16.14 34.25
N ILE A 131 -22.82 15.77 33.07
CA ILE A 131 -22.52 14.50 32.41
C ILE A 131 -21.43 14.63 31.34
N PHE A 132 -21.09 15.86 30.93
CA PHE A 132 -20.07 16.15 29.92
C PHE A 132 -18.74 15.41 30.14
N PRO A 133 -18.16 15.35 31.36
CA PRO A 133 -16.91 14.62 31.58
C PRO A 133 -17.02 13.10 31.37
N MET A 134 -18.22 12.55 31.46
CA MET A 134 -18.51 11.11 31.31
C MET A 134 -18.80 10.72 29.86
N LEU A 135 -18.97 11.69 28.96
CA LEU A 135 -19.20 11.41 27.55
C LEU A 135 -17.92 10.85 26.90
N PRO A 136 -18.04 9.91 25.94
CA PRO A 136 -16.96 9.58 25.02
C PRO A 136 -16.48 10.82 24.25
N GLU A 137 -15.28 10.79 23.71
CA GLU A 137 -14.66 11.98 23.10
C GLU A 137 -15.48 12.53 21.91
N ALA A 138 -16.02 11.65 21.06
CA ALA A 138 -16.97 12.04 20.01
C ALA A 138 -18.25 12.68 20.59
N GLY A 139 -18.74 12.18 21.73
CA GLY A 139 -19.88 12.75 22.44
C GLY A 139 -19.59 14.15 23.00
N LYS A 140 -18.37 14.39 23.50
CA LYS A 140 -17.94 15.73 23.91
C LYS A 140 -17.88 16.71 22.74
N GLN A 141 -17.36 16.27 21.59
CA GLN A 141 -17.33 17.10 20.38
C GLN A 141 -18.74 17.49 19.94
N ASN A 142 -19.67 16.53 19.88
CA ASN A 142 -21.06 16.79 19.54
C ASN A 142 -21.73 17.73 20.55
N PHE A 143 -21.48 17.56 21.85
CA PHE A 143 -22.01 18.44 22.89
C PHE A 143 -21.52 19.89 22.71
N VAL A 144 -20.24 20.08 22.38
CA VAL A 144 -19.67 21.41 22.13
C VAL A 144 -20.23 22.02 20.85
N GLU A 145 -20.45 21.23 19.81
CA GLU A 145 -21.09 21.68 18.57
C GLU A 145 -22.54 22.11 18.80
N ASP A 146 -23.33 21.30 19.51
CA ASP A 146 -24.70 21.64 19.89
C ASP A 146 -24.72 22.91 20.76
N TYR A 147 -23.77 23.05 21.68
CA TYR A 147 -23.60 24.26 22.50
C TYR A 147 -23.37 25.49 21.63
N VAL A 148 -22.40 25.43 20.72
CA VAL A 148 -22.12 26.55 19.81
C VAL A 148 -23.30 26.83 18.88
N SER A 149 -23.95 25.79 18.35
CA SER A 149 -25.11 25.91 17.48
C SER A 149 -26.28 26.60 18.19
N GLY A 150 -26.54 26.24 19.45
CA GLY A 150 -27.61 26.82 20.25
C GLY A 150 -27.41 28.30 20.57
N PHE A 151 -26.16 28.76 20.72
CA PHE A 151 -25.86 30.16 21.04
C PHE A 151 -25.62 31.06 19.83
N PHE A 152 -24.90 30.54 18.84
CA PHE A 152 -24.36 31.34 17.74
C PHE A 152 -24.96 30.97 16.37
N GLY A 153 -25.84 29.97 16.33
CA GLY A 153 -26.39 29.42 15.10
C GLY A 153 -25.49 28.34 14.49
N PRO A 154 -26.06 27.43 13.67
CA PRO A 154 -25.34 26.35 13.03
C PRO A 154 -24.22 26.84 12.10
N GLU A 155 -24.32 28.04 11.53
CA GLU A 155 -23.30 28.61 10.65
C GLU A 155 -22.01 29.05 11.36
N LYS A 156 -22.03 29.11 12.70
CA LYS A 156 -20.86 29.48 13.53
C LYS A 156 -20.20 28.27 14.17
N THR A 157 -20.76 27.06 14.04
CA THR A 157 -20.18 25.84 14.60
C THR A 157 -18.80 25.55 14.03
N GLU A 158 -18.62 25.65 12.71
CA GLU A 158 -17.31 25.44 12.08
C GLU A 158 -16.21 26.37 12.63
N ARG A 159 -16.58 27.60 13.00
CA ARG A 159 -15.64 28.60 13.53
C ARG A 159 -15.27 28.35 15.00
N PHE A 160 -16.22 27.96 15.85
CA PHE A 160 -16.02 27.90 17.31
C PHE A 160 -15.98 26.47 17.87
N ALA A 161 -16.49 25.49 17.12
CA ALA A 161 -16.51 24.07 17.41
C ALA A 161 -16.17 23.26 16.13
N PRO A 162 -15.00 23.48 15.51
CA PRO A 162 -14.64 22.74 14.30
C PRO A 162 -14.64 21.24 14.61
N ARG A 163 -15.32 20.45 13.77
CA ARG A 163 -15.23 18.99 13.84
C ARG A 163 -13.83 18.57 13.44
N SER A 164 -13.04 18.19 14.43
CA SER A 164 -11.85 17.38 14.19
C SER A 164 -12.31 15.93 14.27
N HIS A 165 -11.99 15.12 13.26
CA HIS A 165 -12.25 13.69 13.36
C HIS A 165 -11.41 13.16 14.54
N VAL A 166 -12.09 12.66 15.56
CA VAL A 166 -11.48 11.99 16.70
C VAL A 166 -11.53 10.51 16.40
N PRO A 167 -10.37 9.82 16.29
CA PRO A 167 -10.35 8.39 16.05
C PRO A 167 -11.16 7.66 17.11
N ASP A 168 -12.05 6.78 16.67
CA ASP A 168 -12.84 5.92 17.54
C ASP A 168 -12.31 4.47 17.53
N ASP A 169 -13.04 3.56 18.18
CA ASP A 169 -12.65 2.15 18.27
C ASP A 169 -12.62 1.47 16.89
N GLN A 170 -13.44 1.90 15.94
CA GLN A 170 -13.47 1.36 14.57
C GLN A 170 -12.23 1.81 13.80
N ASP A 171 -11.80 3.07 13.95
CA ASP A 171 -10.55 3.57 13.37
C ASP A 171 -9.34 2.80 13.91
N TRP A 172 -9.32 2.56 15.22
CA TRP A 172 -8.27 1.77 15.85
C TRP A 172 -8.27 0.33 15.34
N GLN A 173 -9.44 -0.31 15.27
CA GLN A 173 -9.56 -1.69 14.81
C GLN A 173 -9.11 -1.83 13.35
N ALA A 174 -9.59 -0.97 12.45
CA ALA A 174 -9.16 -0.97 11.05
C ALA A 174 -7.64 -0.73 10.91
N SER A 175 -7.05 0.13 11.74
CA SER A 175 -5.59 0.35 11.77
C SER A 175 -4.82 -0.91 12.18
N VAL A 176 -5.30 -1.64 13.19
CA VAL A 176 -4.71 -2.91 13.62
C VAL A 176 -4.84 -3.97 12.52
N GLU A 177 -5.97 -4.05 11.85
CA GLU A 177 -6.19 -4.94 10.71
C GLU A 177 -5.24 -4.64 9.55
N ASN A 178 -5.04 -3.36 9.21
CA ASN A 178 -4.07 -2.93 8.19
C ASN A 178 -2.66 -3.43 8.53
N GLN A 179 -2.24 -3.35 9.80
CA GLN A 179 -0.94 -3.89 10.23
C GLN A 179 -0.87 -5.42 10.11
N MET A 180 -1.97 -6.14 10.38
CA MET A 180 -2.02 -7.59 10.16
C MET A 180 -1.88 -7.93 8.67
N ILE A 181 -2.57 -7.20 7.79
CA ILE A 181 -2.49 -7.37 6.33
C ILE A 181 -1.07 -7.08 5.84
N ALA A 182 -0.44 -6.00 6.31
CA ALA A 182 0.97 -5.69 6.04
C ALA A 182 1.91 -6.81 6.52
N GLY A 183 1.58 -7.48 7.61
CA GLY A 183 2.27 -8.67 8.11
C GLY A 183 1.94 -9.97 7.37
N GLY A 184 1.14 -9.94 6.31
CA GLY A 184 0.75 -11.12 5.53
C GLY A 184 -0.31 -11.99 6.21
N ARG A 185 -1.06 -11.45 7.18
CA ARG A 185 -2.11 -12.15 7.91
C ARG A 185 -3.48 -11.58 7.55
N MET A 186 -4.40 -12.47 7.16
CA MET A 186 -5.80 -12.10 6.93
C MET A 186 -6.50 -11.80 8.26
N PRO A 187 -7.04 -10.59 8.47
CA PRO A 187 -7.83 -10.30 9.65
C PRO A 187 -9.17 -11.02 9.62
N ILE A 188 -9.80 -11.12 10.79
CA ILE A 188 -11.15 -11.67 10.92
C ILE A 188 -12.10 -10.48 11.00
N ILE A 189 -13.11 -10.47 10.13
CA ILE A 189 -14.21 -9.52 10.19
C ILE A 189 -15.19 -9.96 11.27
N ASP A 190 -15.44 -9.11 12.25
CA ASP A 190 -16.44 -9.35 13.30
C ASP A 190 -17.79 -8.66 13.01
N GLY A 191 -18.85 -9.10 13.70
CA GLY A 191 -20.20 -8.59 13.47
C GLY A 191 -20.46 -7.16 13.99
N THR A 192 -19.53 -6.56 14.72
CA THR A 192 -19.66 -5.23 15.32
C THR A 192 -19.00 -4.12 14.51
N GLN A 193 -18.21 -4.49 13.50
CA GLN A 193 -17.51 -3.55 12.62
C GLN A 193 -18.48 -2.72 11.76
N ASP A 194 -18.19 -1.42 11.61
CA ASP A 194 -18.79 -0.59 10.56
C ASP A 194 -18.02 -0.79 9.25
N ASP A 195 -18.65 -1.54 8.34
CA ASP A 195 -18.06 -1.89 7.05
C ASP A 195 -17.68 -0.66 6.20
N VAL A 196 -18.39 0.47 6.33
CA VAL A 196 -18.07 1.69 5.56
C VAL A 196 -16.78 2.31 6.07
N GLN A 197 -16.65 2.47 7.39
CA GLN A 197 -15.47 3.07 8.00
C GLN A 197 -14.23 2.21 7.78
N HIS A 198 -14.36 0.89 7.94
CA HIS A 198 -13.30 -0.06 7.64
C HIS A 198 -12.86 0.01 6.18
N LEU A 199 -13.80 -0.05 5.21
CA LEU A 199 -13.45 0.04 3.79
C LEU A 199 -12.74 1.35 3.44
N THR A 200 -13.20 2.48 3.98
CA THR A 200 -12.52 3.78 3.80
C THR A 200 -11.08 3.73 4.33
N SER A 201 -10.88 3.19 5.53
CA SER A 201 -9.56 3.04 6.15
C SER A 201 -8.64 2.10 5.36
N HIS A 202 -9.12 0.91 5.00
CA HIS A 202 -8.38 -0.09 4.23
C HIS A 202 -7.96 0.41 2.85
N LEU A 203 -8.86 1.06 2.11
CA LEU A 203 -8.55 1.60 0.78
C LEU A 203 -7.59 2.79 0.87
N GLN A 204 -7.68 3.61 1.91
CA GLN A 204 -6.72 4.67 2.17
C GLN A 204 -5.33 4.11 2.48
N ASP A 205 -5.24 3.09 3.34
CA ASP A 205 -3.99 2.41 3.67
C ASP A 205 -3.38 1.75 2.42
N ALA A 206 -4.20 1.09 1.60
CA ALA A 206 -3.76 0.49 0.34
C ALA A 206 -3.14 1.53 -0.60
N ARG A 207 -3.78 2.70 -0.75
CA ARG A 207 -3.23 3.81 -1.54
C ARG A 207 -1.89 4.27 -1.00
N GLN A 208 -1.76 4.45 0.31
CA GLN A 208 -0.51 4.91 0.93
C GLN A 208 0.61 3.88 0.79
N THR A 209 0.33 2.61 1.10
CA THR A 209 1.29 1.51 1.11
C THR A 209 1.76 1.15 -0.30
N LEU A 210 0.90 1.24 -1.31
CA LEU A 210 1.21 0.83 -2.68
C LEU A 210 1.70 1.97 -3.59
N THR A 211 1.63 3.23 -3.14
CA THR A 211 2.15 4.37 -3.89
C THR A 211 3.64 4.23 -4.25
N PRO A 212 4.54 3.83 -3.31
CA PRO A 212 5.94 3.61 -3.64
C PRO A 212 6.14 2.53 -4.72
N THR A 213 5.39 1.43 -4.65
CA THR A 213 5.44 0.36 -5.66
C THR A 213 5.03 0.87 -7.04
N ALA A 214 4.00 1.72 -7.12
CA ALA A 214 3.59 2.33 -8.38
C ALA A 214 4.70 3.23 -8.97
N GLN A 215 5.42 3.97 -8.12
CA GLN A 215 6.55 4.80 -8.54
C GLN A 215 7.74 3.95 -9.01
N ASP A 216 8.09 2.89 -8.29
CA ASP A 216 9.17 1.97 -8.67
C ASP A 216 8.90 1.30 -10.01
N MET A 217 7.65 0.90 -10.26
CA MET A 217 7.21 0.32 -11.54
C MET A 217 7.35 1.31 -12.70
N GLN A 218 7.14 2.61 -12.48
CA GLN A 218 7.37 3.64 -13.50
C GLN A 218 8.86 3.90 -13.76
N GLY A 219 9.71 3.69 -12.76
CA GLY A 219 11.18 3.83 -12.86
C GLY A 219 11.87 2.76 -13.71
N GLY A 220 11.18 1.68 -14.09
CA GLY A 220 11.64 0.71 -15.09
C GLY A 220 12.56 -0.41 -14.58
N GLN A 221 13.01 -0.38 -13.32
CA GLN A 221 13.70 -1.50 -12.66
C GLN A 221 13.23 -1.68 -11.21
N PRO A 222 11.98 -2.12 -10.99
CA PRO A 222 11.50 -2.44 -9.65
C PRO A 222 12.20 -3.68 -9.08
N ASP A 223 12.54 -3.65 -7.79
CA ASP A 223 13.11 -4.80 -7.07
C ASP A 223 12.06 -5.94 -6.99
N PRO A 224 12.37 -7.17 -7.47
CA PRO A 224 11.44 -8.29 -7.38
C PRO A 224 11.00 -8.61 -5.94
N ASN A 225 11.84 -8.36 -4.93
CA ASN A 225 11.46 -8.63 -3.55
C ASN A 225 10.39 -7.65 -3.06
N SER A 226 10.54 -6.35 -3.34
CA SER A 226 9.55 -5.34 -2.98
C SER A 226 8.24 -5.54 -3.74
N LEU A 227 8.31 -5.92 -5.02
CA LEU A 227 7.13 -6.29 -5.82
C LEU A 227 6.41 -7.50 -5.22
N GLY A 228 7.15 -8.53 -4.79
CA GLY A 228 6.57 -9.72 -4.16
C GLY A 228 5.81 -9.39 -2.89
N GLN A 229 6.39 -8.56 -2.02
CA GLN A 229 5.72 -8.11 -0.79
C GLN A 229 4.47 -7.27 -1.10
N SER A 230 4.59 -6.32 -2.03
CA SER A 230 3.47 -5.47 -2.46
C SER A 230 2.32 -6.28 -3.04
N ALA A 231 2.63 -7.31 -3.85
CA ALA A 231 1.64 -8.19 -4.45
C ALA A 231 0.89 -9.02 -3.40
N GLN A 232 1.61 -9.54 -2.40
CA GLN A 232 1.01 -10.30 -1.30
C GLN A 232 0.10 -9.42 -0.45
N TYR A 233 0.58 -8.23 -0.07
CA TYR A 233 -0.21 -7.24 0.64
C TYR A 233 -1.49 -6.89 -0.13
N ALA A 234 -1.37 -6.51 -1.40
CA ALA A 234 -2.51 -6.12 -2.23
C ALA A 234 -3.51 -7.26 -2.40
N GLN A 235 -3.03 -8.51 -2.53
CA GLN A 235 -3.90 -9.68 -2.64
C GLN A 235 -4.74 -9.90 -1.38
N ILE A 236 -4.14 -9.80 -0.20
CA ILE A 236 -4.86 -9.96 1.09
C ILE A 236 -5.81 -8.79 1.30
N MET A 237 -5.35 -7.57 1.03
CA MET A 237 -6.17 -6.36 1.13
C MET A 237 -7.42 -6.44 0.25
N VAL A 238 -7.26 -6.89 -1.01
CA VAL A 238 -8.40 -7.08 -1.92
C VAL A 238 -9.40 -8.07 -1.32
N GLN A 239 -8.94 -9.24 -0.87
CA GLN A 239 -9.81 -10.26 -0.28
C GLN A 239 -10.54 -9.76 0.98
N HIS A 240 -9.88 -8.95 1.81
CA HIS A 240 -10.48 -8.41 3.04
C HIS A 240 -11.56 -7.38 2.72
N CYS A 241 -11.27 -6.47 1.80
CA CYS A 241 -12.25 -5.50 1.32
C CYS A 241 -13.46 -6.17 0.62
N GLU A 242 -13.25 -7.25 -0.14
CA GLU A 242 -14.35 -8.02 -0.74
C GLU A 242 -15.34 -8.52 0.31
N ALA A 243 -14.86 -8.93 1.48
CA ALA A 243 -15.70 -9.45 2.55
C ALA A 243 -16.53 -8.35 3.25
N HIS A 244 -15.98 -7.15 3.45
CA HIS A 244 -16.77 -5.99 3.90
C HIS A 244 -17.82 -5.55 2.86
N ILE A 245 -17.45 -5.51 1.57
CA ILE A 245 -18.39 -5.19 0.49
C ILE A 245 -19.52 -6.22 0.41
N ALA A 246 -19.21 -7.51 0.61
CA ALA A 246 -20.23 -8.55 0.63
C ALA A 246 -21.27 -8.33 1.73
N ARG A 247 -20.85 -7.85 2.92
CA ARG A 247 -21.78 -7.45 3.99
C ARG A 247 -22.62 -6.23 3.58
N LEU A 248 -22.00 -5.19 3.04
CA LEU A 248 -22.71 -3.98 2.61
C LEU A 248 -23.75 -4.24 1.50
N LYS A 249 -23.45 -5.14 0.56
CA LYS A 249 -24.40 -5.53 -0.49
C LYS A 249 -25.67 -6.17 0.05
N ASN A 250 -25.55 -6.86 1.19
CA ASN A 250 -26.68 -7.48 1.87
C ASN A 250 -27.53 -6.46 2.65
N ASP A 251 -27.05 -5.23 2.86
CA ASP A 251 -27.81 -4.12 3.42
C ASP A 251 -28.54 -3.32 2.31
N PRO A 252 -29.89 -3.36 2.24
CA PRO A 252 -30.65 -2.62 1.25
C PRO A 252 -30.41 -1.10 1.26
N GLY A 253 -30.12 -0.51 2.42
CA GLY A 253 -29.88 0.92 2.58
C GLY A 253 -28.49 1.38 2.13
N ARG A 254 -27.53 0.45 2.05
CA ARG A 254 -26.12 0.77 1.73
C ARG A 254 -25.67 0.26 0.35
N LYS A 255 -26.58 -0.25 -0.49
CA LYS A 255 -26.26 -0.76 -1.84
C LYS A 255 -25.52 0.22 -2.75
N GLN A 256 -25.86 1.51 -2.67
CA GLN A 256 -25.17 2.54 -3.47
C GLN A 256 -23.73 2.74 -2.99
N GLN A 257 -23.50 2.74 -1.67
CA GLN A 257 -22.16 2.84 -1.09
C GLN A 257 -21.33 1.60 -1.44
N ALA A 258 -21.93 0.40 -1.37
CA ALA A 258 -21.27 -0.84 -1.77
C ALA A 258 -20.72 -0.74 -3.20
N LYS A 259 -21.49 -0.18 -4.13
CA LYS A 259 -21.06 0.00 -5.52
C LYS A 259 -19.86 0.94 -5.66
N LEU A 260 -19.81 2.04 -4.90
CA LEU A 260 -18.67 2.96 -4.92
C LEU A 260 -17.39 2.25 -4.47
N PHE A 261 -17.48 1.44 -3.40
CA PHE A 261 -16.34 0.66 -2.93
C PHE A 261 -15.94 -0.47 -3.88
N GLU A 262 -16.89 -1.07 -4.61
CA GLU A 262 -16.57 -2.04 -5.67
C GLU A 262 -15.70 -1.42 -6.77
N ASP A 263 -16.02 -0.21 -7.20
CA ASP A 263 -15.28 0.48 -8.24
C ASP A 263 -13.86 0.85 -7.78
N GLU A 264 -13.68 1.28 -6.53
CA GLU A 264 -12.36 1.51 -5.93
C GLU A 264 -11.56 0.21 -5.77
N LEU A 265 -12.23 -0.85 -5.31
CA LEU A 265 -11.61 -2.15 -5.13
C LEU A 265 -11.19 -2.78 -6.46
N ALA A 266 -11.96 -2.58 -7.52
CA ALA A 266 -11.60 -3.04 -8.87
C ALA A 266 -10.29 -2.39 -9.34
N GLN A 267 -10.09 -1.09 -9.06
CA GLN A 267 -8.83 -0.41 -9.38
C GLN A 267 -7.65 -1.01 -8.61
N LEU A 268 -7.84 -1.31 -7.33
CA LEU A 268 -6.81 -1.97 -6.52
C LEU A 268 -6.50 -3.40 -7.03
N ALA A 269 -7.53 -4.16 -7.40
CA ALA A 269 -7.38 -5.50 -7.95
C ALA A 269 -6.64 -5.48 -9.30
N ASP A 270 -6.97 -4.54 -10.19
CA ASP A 270 -6.27 -4.35 -11.45
C ASP A 270 -4.81 -3.95 -11.23
N PHE A 271 -4.54 -3.07 -10.25
CA PHE A 271 -3.18 -2.71 -9.89
C PHE A 271 -2.39 -3.92 -9.34
N ASN A 272 -3.00 -4.75 -8.48
CA ASN A 272 -2.40 -6.00 -8.02
C ASN A 272 -2.03 -6.92 -9.20
N GLN A 273 -2.89 -7.04 -10.21
CA GLN A 273 -2.55 -7.80 -11.42
C GLN A 273 -1.33 -7.21 -12.17
N GLN A 274 -1.20 -5.89 -12.21
CA GLN A 274 -0.05 -5.22 -12.81
C GLN A 274 1.24 -5.52 -12.02
N ILE A 275 1.19 -5.51 -10.68
CA ILE A 275 2.33 -5.89 -9.82
C ILE A 275 2.74 -7.35 -10.13
N TRP A 276 1.79 -8.29 -10.19
CA TRP A 276 2.11 -9.68 -10.52
C TRP A 276 2.72 -9.85 -11.92
N ARG A 277 2.29 -9.05 -12.91
CA ARG A 277 2.90 -9.04 -14.25
C ARG A 277 4.34 -8.50 -14.20
N ALA A 278 4.56 -7.39 -13.50
CA ALA A 278 5.87 -6.80 -13.31
C ALA A 278 6.82 -7.76 -12.60
N LEU A 279 6.36 -8.44 -11.54
CA LEU A 279 7.14 -9.43 -10.80
C LEU A 279 7.58 -10.58 -11.69
N ARG A 280 6.66 -11.14 -12.49
CA ARG A 280 7.00 -12.21 -13.45
C ARG A 280 8.01 -11.75 -14.50
N SER A 281 7.91 -10.51 -14.96
CA SER A 281 8.88 -9.91 -15.89
C SER A 281 10.25 -9.79 -15.23
N ALA A 282 10.33 -9.17 -14.05
CA ALA A 282 11.58 -8.96 -13.33
C ALA A 282 12.28 -10.29 -13.00
N GLN A 283 11.54 -11.32 -12.58
CA GLN A 283 12.09 -12.66 -12.33
C GLN A 283 12.62 -13.32 -13.62
N ARG A 284 11.94 -13.11 -14.75
CA ARG A 284 12.40 -13.61 -16.05
C ARG A 284 13.70 -12.93 -16.47
N ASP A 285 13.78 -11.61 -16.31
CA ASP A 285 14.96 -10.83 -16.69
C ASP A 285 16.19 -11.23 -15.87
N ILE A 286 16.01 -11.48 -14.57
CA ILE A 286 17.06 -12.02 -13.68
C ILE A 286 17.53 -13.40 -14.16
N ARG A 287 16.62 -14.30 -14.53
CA ARG A 287 17.01 -15.62 -15.06
C ARG A 287 17.81 -15.49 -16.35
N ILE A 288 17.37 -14.65 -17.28
CA ILE A 288 18.08 -14.41 -18.54
C ILE A 288 19.46 -13.83 -18.28
N GLN A 289 19.60 -12.86 -17.37
CA GLN A 289 20.90 -12.31 -17.00
C GLN A 289 21.81 -13.37 -16.36
N GLN A 290 21.28 -14.22 -15.46
CA GLN A 290 22.04 -15.31 -14.87
C GLN A 290 22.49 -16.33 -15.91
N GLU A 291 21.63 -16.70 -16.87
CA GLU A 291 21.98 -17.59 -17.98
C GLU A 291 23.06 -16.98 -18.88
N GLN A 292 22.94 -15.70 -19.24
CA GLN A 292 23.96 -14.99 -20.02
C GLN A 292 25.30 -14.89 -19.29
N GLN A 293 25.27 -14.60 -17.98
CA GLN A 293 26.48 -14.53 -17.17
C GLN A 293 27.14 -15.91 -17.04
N ALA A 294 26.36 -16.96 -16.80
CA ALA A 294 26.85 -18.34 -16.77
C ALA A 294 27.44 -18.76 -18.12
N GLN A 295 26.81 -18.39 -19.23
CA GLN A 295 27.31 -18.67 -20.57
C GLN A 295 28.60 -17.91 -20.88
N ALA A 296 28.71 -16.63 -20.48
CA ALA A 296 29.92 -15.84 -20.62
C ALA A 296 31.08 -16.42 -19.79
N THR A 297 30.81 -16.85 -18.56
CA THR A 297 31.81 -17.54 -17.72
C THR A 297 32.22 -18.89 -18.32
N ALA A 298 31.27 -19.67 -18.85
CA ALA A 298 31.56 -20.95 -19.50
C ALA A 298 32.41 -20.76 -20.77
N LEU A 299 32.12 -19.77 -21.60
CA LEU A 299 32.95 -19.44 -22.78
C LEU A 299 34.36 -19.01 -22.36
N SER A 300 34.48 -18.15 -21.34
CA SER A 300 35.79 -17.72 -20.83
C SER A 300 36.60 -18.90 -20.29
N ALA A 301 35.96 -19.84 -19.58
CA ALA A 301 36.62 -21.06 -19.11
C ALA A 301 37.07 -21.97 -20.26
N LEU A 302 36.27 -22.05 -21.33
CA LEU A 302 36.60 -22.84 -22.53
C LEU A 302 37.79 -22.24 -23.29
N ASP A 303 37.84 -20.92 -23.44
CA ASP A 303 38.97 -20.21 -24.06
C ASP A 303 40.24 -20.38 -23.24
N GLN A 304 40.15 -20.29 -21.90
CA GLN A 304 41.28 -20.54 -21.01
C GLN A 304 41.82 -21.97 -21.15
N ALA A 305 40.94 -22.97 -21.17
CA ALA A 305 41.31 -24.37 -21.37
C ALA A 305 41.97 -24.60 -22.75
N LYS A 306 41.51 -23.89 -23.79
CA LYS A 306 42.10 -23.96 -25.13
C LYS A 306 43.52 -23.38 -25.15
N VAL A 307 43.73 -22.22 -24.51
CA VAL A 307 45.06 -21.60 -24.34
C VAL A 307 46.00 -22.54 -23.59
N ASP A 308 45.53 -23.17 -22.52
CA ASP A 308 46.34 -24.12 -21.75
C ASP A 308 46.69 -25.38 -22.57
N SER A 309 45.78 -25.87 -23.42
CA SER A 309 46.07 -26.98 -24.34
C SER A 309 47.14 -26.62 -25.38
N VAL A 310 47.13 -25.38 -25.90
CA VAL A 310 48.14 -24.91 -26.85
C VAL A 310 49.49 -24.74 -26.16
N ARG A 311 49.51 -24.22 -24.93
CA ARG A 311 50.74 -24.12 -24.11
C ARG A 311 51.33 -25.48 -23.80
N THR A 312 50.52 -26.44 -23.40
CA THR A 312 50.98 -27.82 -23.13
C THR A 312 51.45 -28.52 -24.40
N GLY A 313 50.75 -28.34 -25.52
CA GLY A 313 51.14 -28.85 -26.84
C GLY A 313 52.48 -28.27 -27.33
N THR A 314 52.69 -26.97 -27.17
CA THR A 314 53.95 -26.31 -27.52
C THR A 314 55.09 -26.71 -26.59
N ALA A 315 54.84 -26.85 -25.28
CA ALA A 315 55.83 -27.34 -24.32
C ALA A 315 56.25 -28.79 -24.60
N THR A 316 55.31 -29.67 -24.93
CA THR A 316 55.62 -31.07 -25.31
C THR A 316 56.35 -31.15 -26.64
N ALA A 317 55.99 -30.33 -27.63
CA ALA A 317 56.74 -30.24 -28.89
C ALA A 317 58.18 -29.75 -28.67
N ALA A 318 58.37 -28.73 -27.83
CA ALA A 318 59.70 -28.22 -27.46
C ALA A 318 60.53 -29.30 -26.72
N ALA A 319 59.94 -30.00 -25.75
CA ALA A 319 60.60 -31.09 -25.04
C ALA A 319 61.01 -32.23 -25.99
N LYS A 320 60.15 -32.59 -26.95
CA LYS A 320 60.46 -33.61 -27.97
C LYS A 320 61.58 -33.17 -28.90
N ALA A 321 61.57 -31.91 -29.35
CA ALA A 321 62.63 -31.34 -30.17
C ALA A 321 63.97 -31.33 -29.41
N GLN A 322 63.98 -30.93 -28.14
CA GLN A 322 65.17 -30.93 -27.29
C GLN A 322 65.73 -32.35 -27.09
N SER A 323 64.86 -33.32 -26.81
CA SER A 323 65.26 -34.74 -26.69
C SER A 323 65.82 -35.30 -28.01
N GLN A 324 65.29 -34.89 -29.17
CA GLN A 324 65.84 -35.26 -30.47
C GLN A 324 67.24 -34.67 -30.70
N ILE A 325 67.44 -33.40 -30.34
CA ILE A 325 68.75 -32.74 -30.41
C ILE A 325 69.76 -33.44 -29.50
N GLU A 326 69.38 -33.78 -28.27
CA GLU A 326 70.24 -34.51 -27.34
C GLU A 326 70.61 -35.90 -27.88
N ASN A 327 69.63 -36.65 -28.41
CA ASN A 327 69.89 -37.93 -29.04
C ASN A 327 70.82 -37.82 -30.25
N GLN A 328 70.64 -36.79 -31.09
CA GLN A 328 71.54 -36.54 -32.22
C GLN A 328 72.95 -36.19 -31.74
N ARG A 329 73.08 -35.32 -30.72
CA ARG A 329 74.37 -34.99 -30.11
C ARG A 329 75.05 -36.24 -29.54
N ALA A 330 74.33 -37.07 -28.82
CA ALA A 330 74.84 -38.33 -28.27
C ALA A 330 75.34 -39.26 -29.37
N LYS A 331 74.56 -39.46 -30.45
CA LYS A 331 74.99 -40.24 -31.62
C LYS A 331 76.24 -39.68 -32.29
N THR A 332 76.31 -38.35 -32.45
CA THR A 332 77.48 -37.68 -33.04
C THR A 332 78.72 -37.88 -32.18
N ILE A 333 78.62 -37.67 -30.86
CA ILE A 333 79.73 -37.90 -29.91
C ILE A 333 80.19 -39.35 -29.96
N GLN A 334 79.26 -40.31 -29.96
CA GLN A 334 79.59 -41.73 -30.02
C GLN A 334 80.29 -42.09 -31.34
N THR A 335 79.85 -41.51 -32.46
CA THR A 335 80.48 -41.69 -33.78
C THR A 335 81.89 -41.10 -33.81
N LEU A 336 82.09 -39.92 -33.22
CA LEU A 336 83.42 -39.29 -33.11
C LEU A 336 84.36 -40.13 -32.23
N ASN A 337 83.88 -40.64 -31.10
CA ASN A 337 84.67 -41.53 -30.23
C ASN A 337 85.06 -42.83 -30.96
N LEU A 338 84.14 -43.45 -31.68
CA LEU A 338 84.43 -44.64 -32.49
C LEU A 338 85.46 -44.34 -33.59
N LYS A 339 85.34 -43.20 -34.26
CA LYS A 339 86.30 -42.77 -35.29
C LYS A 339 87.69 -42.50 -34.68
N SER A 340 87.75 -41.86 -33.52
CA SER A 340 88.98 -41.61 -32.78
C SER A 340 89.64 -42.90 -32.30
N LEU A 341 88.87 -43.86 -31.80
CA LEU A 341 89.36 -45.19 -31.41
C LEU A 341 89.92 -45.96 -32.62
N LYS A 342 89.21 -45.97 -33.75
CA LYS A 342 89.69 -46.57 -34.99
C LYS A 342 90.98 -45.91 -35.48
N GLN A 343 91.03 -44.58 -35.51
CA GLN A 343 92.22 -43.84 -35.91
C GLN A 343 93.40 -44.11 -34.96
N GLY A 344 93.16 -44.20 -33.65
CA GLY A 344 94.19 -44.58 -32.67
C GLY A 344 94.70 -46.00 -32.87
N HIS A 345 93.81 -46.94 -33.18
CA HIS A 345 94.16 -48.32 -33.51
C HIS A 345 94.98 -48.43 -34.79
N ASP A 346 94.56 -47.75 -35.86
CA ASP A 346 95.25 -47.76 -37.15
C ASP A 346 96.64 -47.13 -37.04
N MET A 347 96.78 -46.01 -36.31
CA MET A 347 98.10 -45.43 -35.99
C MET A 347 98.96 -46.38 -35.14
N GLY A 348 98.35 -47.20 -34.28
CA GLY A 348 99.04 -48.23 -33.51
C GLY A 348 99.61 -49.32 -34.40
N LEU A 349 98.81 -49.79 -35.37
CA LEU A 349 99.25 -50.78 -36.36
C LEU A 349 100.37 -50.22 -37.25
N ASP A 350 100.22 -49.00 -37.77
CA ASP A 350 101.25 -48.34 -38.58
C ASP A 350 102.57 -48.19 -37.82
N ARG A 351 102.51 -47.84 -36.52
CA ARG A 351 103.71 -47.78 -35.68
C ARG A 351 104.37 -49.14 -35.48
N ILE A 352 103.58 -50.20 -35.29
CA ILE A 352 104.09 -51.57 -35.15
C ILE A 352 104.76 -52.01 -36.46
N GLN A 353 104.10 -51.76 -37.60
CA GLN A 353 104.62 -52.10 -38.92
C GLN A 353 105.90 -51.32 -39.24
N THR A 354 105.90 -50.01 -38.99
CA THR A 354 107.10 -49.16 -39.14
C THR A 354 108.24 -49.63 -38.23
N GLY A 355 107.94 -49.98 -36.97
CA GLY A 355 108.92 -50.53 -36.04
C GLY A 355 109.51 -51.87 -36.51
N HIS A 356 108.67 -52.72 -37.09
CA HIS A 356 109.10 -54.00 -37.68
C HIS A 356 109.98 -53.80 -38.92
N GLU A 357 109.62 -52.86 -39.80
CA GLU A 357 110.43 -52.50 -40.97
C GLU A 357 111.81 -51.96 -40.57
N ILE A 358 111.87 -51.06 -39.58
CA ILE A 358 113.15 -50.57 -39.01
C ILE A 358 113.99 -51.71 -38.45
N GLN A 359 113.36 -52.68 -37.79
CA GLN A 359 114.06 -53.84 -37.24
C GLN A 359 114.63 -54.74 -38.34
N MET A 360 113.85 -54.97 -39.40
CA MET A 360 114.29 -55.74 -40.57
C MET A 360 115.43 -55.05 -41.33
N ASP A 361 115.38 -53.73 -41.47
CA ASP A 361 116.47 -52.95 -42.06
C ASP A 361 117.75 -53.01 -41.22
N ARG A 362 117.64 -52.97 -39.88
CA ARG A 362 118.78 -53.18 -38.97
C ARG A 362 119.38 -54.58 -39.10
N MET A 363 118.55 -55.62 -39.24
CA MET A 363 119.04 -56.98 -39.46
C MET A 363 119.78 -57.11 -40.80
N LYS A 364 119.29 -56.47 -41.87
CA LYS A 364 119.99 -56.42 -43.16
C LYS A 364 121.32 -55.66 -43.08
N THR A 365 121.40 -54.57 -42.32
CA THR A 365 122.66 -53.84 -42.13
C THR A 365 123.68 -54.63 -41.30
N GLN A 366 123.22 -55.42 -40.32
CA GLN A 366 124.07 -56.32 -39.54
C GLN A 366 124.54 -57.54 -40.37
N ALA A 367 123.72 -58.05 -41.29
CA ALA A 367 124.10 -59.14 -42.19
C ALA A 367 125.17 -58.71 -43.22
N ALA A 368 125.32 -57.41 -43.52
CA ALA A 368 126.32 -56.90 -44.43
C ALA A 368 127.72 -56.68 -43.79
N THR A 369 127.87 -56.90 -42.48
CA THR A 369 129.10 -56.52 -41.72
C THR A 369 129.88 -57.69 -41.10
N GLN A 370 129.57 -58.95 -41.45
CA GLN A 370 130.35 -60.15 -41.09
C GLN A 370 130.41 -61.03 -42.36
N THR A 371 131.52 -61.37 -43.03
CA THR A 371 132.90 -61.69 -42.63
C THR A 371 133.80 -61.84 -43.90
N PRO A 372 135.15 -61.82 -43.77
CA PRO A 372 136.15 -61.56 -44.81
C PRO A 372 137.08 -62.74 -45.22
N GLU A 373 137.89 -62.44 -46.24
CA GLU A 373 139.21 -62.92 -46.75
C GLU A 373 140.08 -64.01 -46.04
N GLU A 374 140.79 -64.75 -46.91
CA GLU A 374 142.06 -65.52 -46.78
C GLU A 374 142.10 -67.02 -46.34
N THR A 375 142.47 -67.93 -47.27
CA THR A 375 143.83 -68.55 -47.39
C THR A 375 143.96 -69.61 -48.52
N LEU A 376 145.16 -69.68 -49.12
CA LEU A 376 145.73 -70.40 -50.30
C LEU A 376 146.00 -71.92 -50.09
N PRO A 377 146.45 -72.76 -51.07
CA PRO A 377 147.11 -72.47 -52.38
C PRO A 377 146.40 -72.92 -53.66
#